data_AF-A0A1H1PDV3-F1
#
_entry.id   AF-A0A1H1PDV3-F1
#
_cell.length_a   1.000
_cell.length_b   1.000
_cell.length_c   1.000
_cell.angle_alpha   90.00
_cell.angle_beta   90.00
_cell.angle_gamma   90.00
#
_symmetry.space_group_name_H-M   'P 1'
#
loop_
_entity.id
_entity.type
_entity.pdbx_description
1 polymer ?
#
loop_
_entity_poly.entity_id
_entity_poly.type
_entity_poly.pdbx_seq_one_letter_code
_entity_poly.pdbx_strand_id
1 'polypeptide(L)' 'MVASDIYTIAKALSKEEFIKLSNMLRCDIKKSEIKLKKKYELPDFTKEDGLRYLLENHIRKIKKT' A
#
# COMPACT_ATOMS: atom_id res chain seq x y z
N MET A 1 22.22 7.44 1.23
CA MET A 1 22.38 6.05 1.70
C MET A 1 21.69 5.14 0.70
N VAL A 2 22.42 4.23 0.10
CA VAL A 2 21.89 3.24 -0.84
C VAL A 2 21.38 2.04 -0.04
N ALA A 3 20.38 1.31 -0.52
CA ALA A 3 19.83 0.13 0.17
C ALA A 3 20.90 -0.93 0.53
N SER A 4 22.00 -0.97 -0.23
CA SER A 4 23.18 -1.81 0.02
C SER A 4 23.88 -1.50 1.34
N ASP A 5 23.94 -0.23 1.74
CA ASP A 5 24.64 0.20 2.95
C ASP A 5 23.89 -0.30 4.19
N ILE A 6 22.56 -0.24 4.14
CA ILE A 6 21.67 -0.71 5.21
C ILE A 6 21.80 -2.22 5.40
N TYR A 7 21.84 -2.99 4.31
CA TYR A 7 22.03 -4.44 4.36
C TYR A 7 23.39 -4.82 4.95
N THR A 8 24.45 -4.08 4.58
CA THR A 8 25.81 -4.32 5.05
C THR A 8 25.93 -4.06 6.55
N ILE A 9 25.31 -2.99 7.04
CA ILE A 9 25.25 -2.67 8.47
C ILE A 9 24.45 -3.73 9.23
N ALA A 10 23.27 -4.12 8.73
CA ALA A 10 22.44 -5.15 9.38
C ALA A 10 23.15 -6.51 9.47
N LYS A 11 23.95 -6.87 8.46
CA LYS A 11 24.73 -8.10 8.43
C LYS A 11 25.91 -8.10 9.41
N ALA A 12 26.42 -6.92 9.77
CA ALA A 12 27.52 -6.76 10.72
C ALA A 12 27.06 -6.79 12.19
N LEU A 13 25.76 -6.65 12.47
CA LEU A 13 25.22 -6.74 13.83
C LEU A 13 25.22 -8.17 14.36
N SER A 14 25.42 -8.32 15.67
CA SER A 14 25.17 -9.58 16.36
C SER A 14 23.67 -9.94 16.34
N LYS A 15 23.33 -11.23 16.46
CA LYS A 15 21.92 -11.69 16.44
C LYS A 15 21.08 -11.01 17.52
N GLU A 16 21.66 -10.78 18.69
CA GLU A 16 20.99 -10.15 19.83
C GLU A 16 20.68 -8.68 19.57
N GLU A 17 21.65 -7.93 19.06
CA GLU A 17 21.48 -6.51 18.72
C GLU A 17 20.51 -6.34 17.55
N PHE A 18 20.53 -7.25 16.58
CA PHE A 18 19.56 -7.24 15.47
C PHE A 18 18.13 -7.42 15.98
N ILE A 19 17.90 -8.35 16.92
CA ILE A 19 16.60 -8.55 17.55
C ILE A 19 16.18 -7.30 18.34
N LYS A 20 17.10 -6.69 19.09
CA LYS A 20 16.85 -5.47 19.86
C LYS A 20 16.48 -4.28 18.95
N LEU A 21 17.20 -4.11 17.85
CA LEU A 21 16.93 -3.09 16.83
C LEU A 21 15.59 -3.32 16.14
N SER A 22 15.32 -4.56 15.73
CA SER A 22 14.04 -4.97 15.14
C SER A 22 12.86 -4.68 16.07
N ASN A 23 13.01 -5.00 17.35
CA ASN A 23 11.99 -4.71 18.37
C ASN A 23 11.79 -3.21 18.56
N MET A 24 12.86 -2.41 18.61
CA MET A 24 12.80 -0.95 18.73
C MET A 24 12.06 -0.32 17.53
N LEU A 25 12.44 -0.70 16.30
CA LEU A 25 11.79 -0.23 15.07
C LEU A 25 10.30 -0.61 15.02
N ARG A 26 9.96 -1.84 15.41
CA ARG A 26 8.56 -2.31 15.46
C ARG A 26 7.74 -1.55 16.51
N CYS A 27 8.32 -1.19 17.65
CA CYS A 27 7.64 -0.39 18.67
C CYS A 27 7.31 1.03 18.18
N ASP A 28 8.23 1.65 17.43
CA ASP A 28 7.99 2.97 16.84
C ASP A 28 6.96 2.93 15.71
N ILE A 29 6.95 1.88 14.89
CA ILE A 29 5.93 1.67 13.85
C ILE A 29 4.53 1.45 14.46
N LYS A 30 4.42 0.79 15.61
CA LYS A 30 3.12 0.60 16.29
C LYS A 30 2.52 1.90 16.83
N LYS A 31 3.34 2.93 17.13
CA LYS A 31 2.85 4.26 17.55
C LYS A 31 2.20 5.04 16.42
N SER A 32 2.62 4.81 15.18
CA SER A 32 1.77 5.15 14.04
C SER A 32 0.71 4.07 13.95
N GLU A 33 -0.38 4.23 14.69
CA GLU A 33 -1.67 3.76 14.19
C GLU A 33 -1.77 4.33 12.78
N ILE A 34 -1.42 3.52 11.79
CA ILE A 34 -1.64 3.83 10.40
C ILE A 34 -3.15 3.95 10.35
N LYS A 35 -3.64 5.20 10.44
CA LYS A 35 -5.01 5.56 10.16
C LYS A 35 -5.16 5.23 8.69
N LEU A 36 -5.40 3.95 8.39
CA LEU A 36 -5.95 3.51 7.12
C LEU A 36 -7.17 4.40 6.97
N LYS A 37 -7.01 5.45 6.15
CA LYS A 37 -8.09 6.39 5.87
C LYS A 37 -9.27 5.50 5.60
N LYS A 38 -10.30 5.66 6.45
CA LYS A 38 -11.60 4.96 6.39
C LYS A 38 -11.77 4.57 4.94
N LYS A 39 -11.68 3.26 4.62
CA LYS A 39 -11.94 2.81 3.25
C LYS A 39 -13.25 3.50 2.92
N TYR A 40 -13.22 4.50 2.04
CA TYR A 40 -14.45 5.08 1.55
C TYR A 40 -15.16 3.86 1.03
N GLU A 41 -16.27 3.49 1.67
CA GLU A 41 -17.15 2.45 1.17
C GLU A 41 -17.37 2.89 -0.26
N LEU A 42 -16.73 2.15 -1.18
CA LEU A 42 -16.95 2.38 -2.59
C LEU A 42 -18.46 2.32 -2.74
N PRO A 43 -19.09 3.23 -3.51
CA PRO A 43 -20.52 3.15 -3.76
C PRO A 43 -20.83 1.70 -4.14
N ASP A 44 -21.93 1.14 -3.63
CA ASP A 44 -22.34 -0.24 -3.90
C ASP A 44 -22.46 -0.44 -5.41
N PHE A 45 -21.33 -0.77 -6.05
CA PHE A 45 -21.21 -0.75 -7.49
C PHE A 45 -21.84 -2.04 -7.97
N THR A 46 -23.09 -1.93 -8.40
CA THR A 46 -23.88 -3.08 -8.80
C THR A 46 -23.36 -3.62 -10.15
N LYS A 47 -23.78 -4.84 -10.50
CA LYS A 47 -23.42 -5.44 -11.79
C LYS A 47 -24.00 -4.61 -12.94
N GLU A 48 -25.18 -4.05 -12.73
CA GLU A 48 -25.92 -3.18 -13.62
C GLU A 48 -25.14 -1.87 -13.87
N ASP A 49 -24.58 -1.26 -12.82
CA ASP A 49 -23.71 -0.09 -12.94
C ASP A 49 -22.43 -0.41 -13.73
N GLY A 50 -21.87 -1.61 -13.54
CA GLY A 50 -20.75 -2.13 -14.32
C GLY A 50 -21.05 -2.22 -15.81
N LEU A 51 -22.18 -2.82 -16.17
CA LEU A 51 -22.61 -2.93 -17.57
C LEU A 51 -22.85 -1.55 -18.18
N ARG A 52 -23.53 -0.66 -17.45
CA ARG A 52 -23.78 0.72 -17.90
C ARG A 52 -22.48 1.47 -18.14
N TYR A 53 -21.53 1.37 -17.23
CA TYR A 53 -20.22 2.01 -17.35
C TYR A 53 -19.43 1.50 -18.58
N LEU A 54 -19.43 0.18 -18.82
CA LEU A 54 -18.74 -0.39 -19.98
C LEU A 54 -19.36 0.08 -21.30
N LEU A 55 -20.70 0.09 -21.39
CA LEU A 55 -21.42 0.56 -22.58
C LEU A 55 -21.19 2.05 -22.84
N GLU A 56 -21.33 2.89 -21.81
CA GLU A 56 -21.09 4.33 -21.94
C GLU A 56 -19.66 4.62 -22.42
N ASN A 57 -18.65 3.95 -21.87
CA ASN A 57 -17.26 4.14 -22.30
C ASN A 57 -16.99 3.65 -23.73
N HIS A 58 -17.61 2.55 -24.15
CA HIS A 58 -17.49 2.05 -25.52
C HIS A 58 -18.13 3.02 -26.52
N ILE A 59 -19.35 3.49 -26.24
CA ILE A 59 -20.08 4.46 -27.08
C ILE A 59 -19.35 5.80 -27.13
N ARG A 60 -18.83 6.28 -25.99
CA ARG A 60 -18.11 7.56 -25.92
C ARG A 60 -16.76 7.53 -26.62
N LYS A 61 -16.10 6.37 -26.71
CA LYS A 61 -14.90 6.17 -27.54
C LYS A 61 -15.23 6.21 -29.02
N ILE A 62 -16.33 5.58 -29.46
CA ILE A 62 -16.77 5.62 -30.86
C ILE A 62 -17.05 7.05 -31.31
N LYS A 63 -17.80 7.84 -30.52
CA LYS A 63 -18.14 9.24 -30.88
C LYS A 63 -16.94 10.21 -30.94
N LYS A 64 -15.79 9.83 -30.40
CA LYS A 64 -14.57 10.67 -30.38
C LYS A 64 -13.64 10.42 -31.57
N THR A 65 -13.95 9.43 -32.40
CA THR A 65 -13.21 9.09 -33.62
C THR A 65 -14.01 9.61 -34.80
#